data_AF-A0A7X7RZ06-F1
#
_entry.id   AF-A0A7X7RZ06-F1
#
_cell.length_a   1.000
_cell.length_b   1.000
_cell.length_c   1.000
_cell.angle_alpha   90.00
_cell.angle_beta   90.00
_cell.angle_gamma   90.00
#
_symmetry.space_group_name_H-M   'P 1'
#
loop_
_entity.id
_entity.type
_entity.pdbx_description
1 polymer ?
#
loop_
_entity_poly.entity_id
_entity_poly.type
_entity_poly.pdbx_seq_one_letter_code
_entity_poly.pdbx_strand_id
1 'polypeptide(L)'
;MRINIYPKLFLGFLVVIFLNVFFLVIVSKTENVNGITRILKRQNEIKNDMLRLKTLHKVQGPSIISYERVGRLESVQNFRGIHNEITALIGAMDIKVDTIQVLDSLFSQKDIYGQGDGSIGRLKESMKTIKTYNTLYAATFDSIVQSKKAVTDDKKIQAWKNLINDVDYKLSITIDSAEGIIDQQTNLRIKDVEARVANVKQITIVIISGITLFAILFGLFFSRYITNALRRLKESAGSIAKGDFNVDPTGYPNDEIGDVATAFFEMSIDLKNTQEELIKSKRLAAIGEVVASVNHEINNPLMIISGNAQFLEMLMEKYPAELRERIHTIIEETERISRVTRKLREIKNPVVEDYTSSGEQMINLDKSSV
;
A
#
# COMPACT_ATOMS: atom_id res chain seq x y z
N MET A 1 8.11 19.08 -20.63
CA MET A 1 7.37 17.82 -20.51
C MET A 1 6.91 17.67 -19.05
N ARG A 2 5.61 17.77 -18.77
CA ARG A 2 5.09 17.64 -17.39
C ARG A 2 4.99 16.16 -17.05
N ILE A 3 5.88 15.70 -16.18
CA ILE A 3 5.95 14.34 -15.63
C ILE A 3 4.60 14.02 -14.95
N ASN A 4 3.92 12.97 -15.39
CA ASN A 4 2.56 12.66 -14.95
C ASN A 4 2.63 11.70 -13.76
N ILE A 5 3.03 12.24 -12.59
CA ILE A 5 3.15 11.53 -11.30
C ILE A 5 1.79 10.94 -10.83
N TYR A 6 0.69 11.32 -11.48
CA TYR A 6 -0.68 11.05 -11.08
C TYR A 6 -1.06 9.56 -10.92
N PRO A 7 -0.64 8.60 -11.75
CA PRO A 7 -0.97 7.18 -11.54
C PRO A 7 -0.25 6.59 -10.31
N LYS A 8 0.97 7.05 -10.03
CA LYS A 8 1.78 6.61 -8.86
C LYS A 8 1.24 7.23 -7.56
N LEU A 9 0.83 8.50 -7.61
CA LEU A 9 0.07 9.15 -6.55
C LEU A 9 -1.28 8.48 -6.32
N PHE A 10 -1.97 8.05 -7.38
CA PHE A 10 -3.26 7.36 -7.28
C PHE A 10 -3.12 5.99 -6.60
N LEU A 11 -2.09 5.21 -6.92
CA LEU A 11 -1.82 3.94 -6.25
C LEU A 11 -1.47 4.14 -4.76
N GLY A 12 -0.63 5.14 -4.45
CA GLY A 12 -0.34 5.53 -3.07
C GLY A 12 -1.59 6.01 -2.32
N PHE A 13 -2.46 6.78 -2.98
CA PHE A 13 -3.73 7.26 -2.44
C PHE A 13 -4.71 6.11 -2.17
N LEU A 14 -4.75 5.11 -3.05
CA LEU A 14 -5.59 3.92 -2.88
C LEU A 14 -5.11 3.08 -1.69
N VAL A 15 -3.80 2.93 -1.50
CA VAL A 15 -3.21 2.30 -0.31
C VAL A 15 -3.57 3.08 0.97
N VAL A 16 -3.50 4.41 0.94
CA VAL A 16 -3.84 5.26 2.09
C VAL A 16 -5.33 5.23 2.42
N ILE A 17 -6.23 5.22 1.43
CA ILE A 17 -7.67 5.03 1.65
C ILE A 17 -7.93 3.66 2.26
N PHE A 18 -7.28 2.62 1.73
CA PHE A 18 -7.44 1.27 2.26
C PHE A 18 -6.97 1.19 3.72
N LEU A 19 -5.83 1.81 4.05
CA LEU A 19 -5.34 1.90 5.43
C LEU A 19 -6.28 2.70 6.34
N ASN A 20 -6.87 3.80 5.85
CA ASN A 20 -7.77 4.63 6.63
C ASN A 20 -9.12 3.96 6.91
N VAL A 21 -9.72 3.32 5.89
CA VAL A 21 -10.95 2.53 6.07
C VAL A 21 -10.68 1.35 7.01
N PHE A 22 -9.53 0.70 6.87
CA PHE A 22 -9.09 -0.35 7.78
C PHE A 22 -8.91 0.15 9.22
N PHE A 23 -8.29 1.32 9.42
CA PHE A 23 -8.12 1.94 10.73
C PHE A 23 -9.47 2.31 11.36
N LEU A 24 -10.41 2.85 10.58
CA LEU A 24 -11.75 3.21 11.05
C LEU A 24 -12.54 1.97 11.55
N VAL A 25 -12.44 0.84 10.82
CA VAL A 25 -13.08 -0.43 11.21
C VAL A 25 -12.45 -1.01 12.49
N ILE A 26 -11.13 -0.88 12.65
CA ILE A 26 -10.45 -1.29 13.89
C ILE A 26 -10.92 -0.43 15.07
N VAL A 27 -10.86 0.90 14.92
CA VAL A 27 -11.20 1.85 16.00
C VAL A 27 -12.65 1.71 16.47
N SER A 28 -13.60 1.54 15.53
CA SER A 28 -15.02 1.32 15.87
C SER A 28 -15.25 0.04 16.68
N LYS A 29 -14.39 -0.98 16.50
CA LYS A 29 -14.53 -2.27 17.19
C LYS A 29 -13.86 -2.29 18.56
N THR A 30 -12.86 -1.44 18.81
CA THR A 30 -12.17 -1.31 20.10
C THR A 30 -13.05 -0.70 21.20
N GLU A 31 -13.95 0.23 20.87
CA GLU A 31 -14.84 0.86 21.86
C GLU A 31 -15.80 -0.14 22.51
N ASN A 32 -16.35 -1.09 21.74
CA ASN A 32 -17.22 -2.15 22.26
C ASN A 32 -16.46 -3.16 23.14
N VAL A 33 -15.21 -3.48 22.79
CA VAL A 33 -14.37 -4.36 23.62
C VAL A 33 -14.09 -3.72 24.98
N ASN A 34 -13.78 -2.41 25.00
CA ASN A 34 -13.57 -1.67 26.24
C ASN A 34 -14.81 -1.67 27.15
N GLY A 35 -16.01 -1.63 26.58
CA GLY A 35 -17.27 -1.75 27.31
C GLY A 35 -17.45 -3.11 28.00
N ILE A 36 -17.27 -4.19 27.25
CA ILE A 36 -17.38 -5.56 27.78
C ILE A 36 -16.31 -5.83 28.84
N THR A 37 -15.07 -5.35 28.66
CA THR A 37 -14.01 -5.49 29.66
C THR A 37 -14.35 -4.79 30.98
N ARG A 38 -14.96 -3.59 30.92
CA ARG A 38 -15.43 -2.91 32.15
C ARG A 38 -16.49 -3.72 32.88
N ILE A 39 -17.40 -4.36 32.14
CA ILE A 39 -18.44 -5.21 32.72
C ILE A 39 -17.82 -6.47 33.35
N LEU A 40 -16.93 -7.16 32.65
CA LEU A 40 -16.22 -8.34 33.18
C LEU A 40 -15.44 -8.00 34.46
N LYS A 41 -14.80 -6.82 34.51
CA LYS A 41 -14.13 -6.34 35.71
C LYS A 41 -15.10 -6.20 36.88
N ARG A 42 -16.29 -5.61 36.66
CA ARG A 42 -17.33 -5.48 37.69
C ARG A 42 -17.88 -6.84 38.14
N GLN A 43 -18.09 -7.78 37.21
CA GLN A 43 -18.53 -9.14 37.56
C GLN A 43 -17.50 -9.85 38.45
N ASN A 44 -16.20 -9.71 38.15
CA ASN A 44 -15.14 -10.26 38.98
C ASN A 44 -15.08 -9.63 40.38
N GLU A 45 -15.29 -8.31 40.47
CA GLU A 45 -15.41 -7.62 41.77
C GLU A 45 -16.59 -8.14 42.59
N ILE A 46 -17.75 -8.39 41.97
CA ILE A 46 -18.92 -8.96 42.68
C ILE A 46 -18.65 -10.41 43.10
N LYS A 47 -17.99 -11.22 42.26
CA LYS A 47 -17.63 -12.60 42.62
C LYS A 47 -16.74 -12.65 43.87
N ASN A 48 -15.76 -11.76 43.95
CA ASN A 48 -14.90 -11.65 45.13
C ASN A 48 -15.69 -11.21 46.38
N ASP A 49 -16.62 -10.27 46.23
CA ASP A 49 -17.50 -9.85 47.33
C ASP A 49 -18.46 -10.97 47.77
N MET A 50 -18.97 -11.78 46.84
CA MET A 50 -19.81 -12.95 47.17
C MET A 50 -19.04 -14.00 47.97
N LEU A 51 -17.77 -14.26 47.61
CA LEU A 51 -16.91 -15.15 48.38
C LEU A 51 -16.73 -14.63 49.82
N ARG A 52 -16.46 -13.33 49.96
CA ARG A 52 -16.35 -12.68 51.28
C ARG A 52 -17.68 -12.73 52.06
N LEU A 53 -18.81 -12.54 51.38
CA LEU A 53 -20.14 -12.64 51.97
C LEU A 53 -20.39 -14.03 52.54
N LYS A 54 -20.06 -15.09 51.79
CA LYS A 54 -20.15 -16.48 52.27
C LYS A 54 -19.31 -16.72 53.52
N THR A 55 -18.07 -16.22 53.50
CA THR A 55 -17.17 -16.33 54.67
C THR A 55 -17.75 -15.63 55.89
N LEU A 56 -18.19 -14.37 55.75
CA LEU A 56 -18.77 -13.61 56.85
C LEU A 56 -20.07 -14.24 57.36
N HIS A 57 -20.95 -14.69 56.46
CA HIS A 57 -22.20 -15.35 56.84
C HIS A 57 -21.93 -16.64 57.63
N LYS A 58 -20.97 -17.46 57.19
CA LYS A 58 -20.54 -18.67 57.92
C LYS A 58 -20.00 -18.33 59.31
N VAL A 59 -19.29 -17.22 59.47
CA VAL A 59 -18.76 -16.75 60.78
C VAL A 59 -19.86 -16.15 61.66
N GLN A 60 -20.88 -15.53 61.06
CA GLN A 60 -22.05 -14.96 61.73
C GLN A 60 -23.06 -16.02 62.23
N GLY A 61 -23.09 -17.18 61.56
CA GLY A 61 -24.10 -18.22 61.67
C GLY A 61 -24.40 -18.69 63.11
N PRO A 62 -25.61 -19.22 63.39
CA PRO A 62 -26.02 -19.64 64.72
C PRO A 62 -25.21 -20.86 65.22
N SER A 63 -24.61 -21.60 64.29
CA SER A 63 -23.75 -22.76 64.51
C SER A 63 -22.44 -22.41 65.25
N ILE A 64 -22.04 -21.14 65.30
CA ILE A 64 -20.87 -20.67 66.08
C ILE A 64 -21.28 -20.06 67.42
N ILE A 65 -22.42 -19.37 67.46
CA ILE A 65 -22.96 -18.80 68.70
C ILE A 65 -23.84 -19.87 69.34
N SER A 66 -23.24 -20.74 70.16
CA SER A 66 -24.02 -21.73 70.93
C SER A 66 -25.21 -21.03 71.60
N TYR A 67 -26.39 -21.67 71.59
CA TYR A 67 -27.60 -21.08 72.18
C TYR A 67 -27.39 -20.57 73.62
N GLU A 68 -26.46 -21.19 74.34
CA GLU A 68 -25.98 -20.78 75.67
C GLU A 68 -25.30 -19.41 75.67
N ARG A 69 -24.53 -19.08 74.63
CA ARG A 69 -23.83 -17.79 74.43
C ARG A 69 -24.74 -16.70 73.83
N VAL A 70 -25.82 -17.07 73.14
CA VAL A 70 -26.81 -16.12 72.62
C VAL A 70 -27.31 -15.23 73.77
N GLY A 71 -27.18 -13.91 73.69
CA GLY A 71 -27.57 -12.96 74.73
C GLY A 71 -26.45 -12.47 75.67
N ARG A 72 -25.24 -13.03 75.61
CA ARG A 72 -24.05 -12.40 76.22
C ARG A 72 -23.71 -11.10 75.47
N LEU A 73 -23.28 -10.07 76.19
CA LEU A 73 -23.00 -8.75 75.60
C LEU A 73 -21.99 -8.83 74.44
N GLU A 74 -20.87 -9.52 74.64
CA GLU A 74 -19.83 -9.70 73.62
C GLU A 74 -20.33 -10.46 72.39
N SER A 75 -21.14 -11.51 72.57
CA SER A 75 -21.68 -12.29 71.45
C SER A 75 -22.68 -11.50 70.62
N VAL A 76 -23.50 -10.66 71.26
CA VAL A 76 -24.43 -9.76 70.58
C VAL A 76 -23.68 -8.65 69.83
N GLN A 77 -22.64 -8.07 70.44
CA GLN A 77 -21.81 -7.06 69.79
C GLN A 77 -21.07 -7.64 68.57
N ASN A 78 -20.48 -8.84 68.70
CA ASN A 78 -19.80 -9.49 67.59
C ASN A 78 -20.78 -9.81 66.44
N PHE A 79 -21.95 -10.37 66.75
CA PHE A 79 -22.98 -10.63 65.74
C PHE A 79 -23.38 -9.35 65.00
N ARG A 80 -23.64 -8.26 65.72
CA ARG A 80 -24.02 -6.97 65.13
C ARG A 80 -22.90 -6.35 64.29
N GLY A 81 -21.63 -6.48 64.73
CA GLY A 81 -20.46 -6.05 63.97
C GLY A 81 -20.39 -6.76 62.62
N ILE A 82 -20.41 -8.10 62.63
CA ILE A 82 -20.37 -8.92 61.42
C ILE A 82 -21.60 -8.67 60.53
N HIS A 83 -22.79 -8.52 61.12
CA HIS A 83 -24.01 -8.19 60.38
C HIS A 83 -23.92 -6.86 59.64
N ASN A 84 -23.32 -5.84 60.28
CA ASN A 84 -23.11 -4.53 59.65
C ASN A 84 -22.11 -4.64 58.48
N GLU A 85 -21.04 -5.42 58.64
CA GLU A 85 -20.10 -5.70 57.54
C GLU A 85 -20.80 -6.40 56.36
N ILE A 86 -21.62 -7.42 56.64
CA ILE A 86 -22.42 -8.12 55.62
C ILE A 86 -23.38 -7.16 54.91
N THR A 87 -24.07 -6.31 55.67
CA THR A 87 -25.03 -5.34 55.12
C THR A 87 -24.33 -4.31 54.22
N ALA A 88 -23.16 -3.81 54.63
CA ALA A 88 -22.35 -2.91 53.82
C ALA A 88 -21.86 -3.59 52.53
N LEU A 89 -21.43 -4.85 52.62
CA LEU A 89 -20.96 -5.64 51.48
C LEU A 89 -22.08 -5.92 50.47
N ILE A 90 -23.28 -6.29 50.93
CA ILE A 90 -24.47 -6.45 50.09
C ILE A 90 -24.80 -5.14 49.37
N GLY A 91 -24.76 -4.01 50.07
CA GLY A 91 -24.99 -2.69 49.46
C GLY A 91 -23.95 -2.31 48.40
N ALA A 92 -22.67 -2.62 48.63
CA ALA A 92 -21.61 -2.41 47.65
C ALA A 92 -21.79 -3.27 46.39
N MET A 93 -22.20 -4.53 46.55
CA MET A 93 -22.51 -5.42 45.43
C MET A 93 -23.73 -4.92 44.61
N ASP A 94 -24.78 -4.43 45.28
CA ASP A 94 -25.98 -3.89 44.63
C ASP A 94 -25.65 -2.73 43.67
N ILE A 95 -24.80 -1.79 44.12
CA ILE A 95 -24.29 -0.68 43.28
C ILE A 95 -23.50 -1.19 42.07
N LYS A 96 -22.68 -2.23 42.25
CA LYS A 96 -21.91 -2.85 41.15
C LYS A 96 -22.84 -3.52 40.14
N VAL A 97 -23.88 -4.20 40.60
CA VAL A 97 -24.92 -4.82 39.73
C VAL A 97 -25.65 -3.74 38.93
N ASP A 98 -26.04 -2.63 39.55
CA ASP A 98 -26.66 -1.49 38.86
C ASP A 98 -25.72 -0.89 37.80
N THR A 99 -24.43 -0.77 38.12
CA THR A 99 -23.43 -0.30 37.16
C THR A 99 -23.35 -1.21 35.94
N ILE A 100 -23.38 -2.54 36.15
CA ILE A 100 -23.42 -3.52 35.05
C ILE A 100 -24.69 -3.33 34.22
N GLN A 101 -25.85 -3.14 34.86
CA GLN A 101 -27.13 -2.92 34.15
C GLN A 101 -27.09 -1.69 33.24
N VAL A 102 -26.52 -0.57 33.73
CA VAL A 102 -26.34 0.65 32.93
C VAL A 102 -25.39 0.40 31.76
N LEU A 103 -24.24 -0.22 32.01
CA LEU A 103 -23.27 -0.53 30.94
C LEU A 103 -23.90 -1.45 29.88
N ASP A 104 -24.65 -2.47 30.28
CA ASP A 104 -25.36 -3.36 29.36
C ASP A 104 -26.37 -2.62 28.49
N SER A 105 -27.09 -1.64 29.04
CA SER A 105 -28.03 -0.81 28.29
C SER A 105 -27.33 0.08 27.25
N LEU A 106 -26.10 0.53 27.54
CA LEU A 106 -25.32 1.38 26.64
C LEU A 106 -24.69 0.59 25.48
N PHE A 107 -24.31 -0.68 25.72
CA PHE A 107 -23.66 -1.53 24.71
C PHE A 107 -24.63 -2.46 23.98
N SER A 108 -25.89 -2.56 24.41
CA SER A 108 -26.93 -3.30 23.69
C SER A 108 -27.46 -2.51 22.50
N GLN A 109 -26.74 -2.56 21.37
CA GLN A 109 -27.43 -2.49 20.07
C GLN A 109 -28.38 -3.69 19.97
N LYS A 110 -29.63 -3.40 19.61
CA LYS A 110 -30.85 -4.20 19.79
C LYS A 110 -30.87 -5.62 19.19
N ASP A 111 -29.79 -6.11 18.58
CA ASP A 111 -29.82 -7.30 17.72
C ASP A 111 -28.87 -8.46 18.10
N ILE A 112 -28.14 -8.39 19.22
CA ILE A 112 -27.18 -9.48 19.57
C ILE A 112 -27.60 -10.29 20.81
N TYR A 113 -28.40 -9.73 21.71
CA TYR A 113 -28.92 -10.46 22.86
C TYR A 113 -30.36 -10.93 22.60
N GLY A 114 -30.49 -12.04 21.87
CA GLY A 114 -31.63 -12.92 22.06
C GLY A 114 -31.73 -13.24 23.56
N GLN A 115 -32.79 -12.74 24.21
CA GLN A 115 -33.06 -12.85 25.66
C GLN A 115 -32.13 -12.04 26.60
N GLY A 116 -31.85 -10.78 26.28
CA GLY A 116 -31.02 -9.87 27.09
C GLY A 116 -31.60 -9.35 28.42
N ASP A 117 -32.84 -9.67 28.81
CA ASP A 117 -33.47 -9.08 30.01
C ASP A 117 -33.46 -10.02 31.24
N GLY A 118 -33.25 -11.33 31.04
CA GLY A 118 -33.50 -12.30 32.11
C GLY A 118 -32.40 -12.41 33.16
N SER A 119 -31.13 -12.21 32.81
CA SER A 119 -30.02 -12.67 33.69
C SER A 119 -29.55 -11.62 34.69
N ILE A 120 -29.41 -10.35 34.29
CA ILE A 120 -29.11 -9.25 35.24
C ILE A 120 -30.34 -8.99 36.11
N GLY A 121 -31.54 -9.05 35.54
CA GLY A 121 -32.78 -8.99 36.29
C GLY A 121 -32.85 -10.08 37.38
N ARG A 122 -32.51 -11.33 37.03
CA ARG A 122 -32.41 -12.43 38.01
C ARG A 122 -31.35 -12.17 39.08
N LEU A 123 -30.16 -11.69 38.70
CA LEU A 123 -29.13 -11.36 39.68
C LEU A 123 -29.58 -10.26 40.65
N LYS A 124 -30.24 -9.22 40.14
CA LYS A 124 -30.79 -8.12 40.94
C LYS A 124 -31.88 -8.61 41.90
N GLU A 125 -32.75 -9.51 41.44
CA GLU A 125 -33.77 -10.13 42.29
C GLU A 125 -33.14 -11.05 43.37
N SER A 126 -32.09 -11.80 43.02
CA SER A 126 -31.31 -12.57 43.99
C SER A 126 -30.63 -11.66 45.03
N MET A 127 -30.05 -10.53 44.62
CA MET A 127 -29.47 -9.53 45.54
C MET A 127 -30.51 -8.93 46.49
N LYS A 128 -31.70 -8.61 45.98
CA LYS A 128 -32.84 -8.16 46.80
C LYS A 128 -33.31 -9.23 47.79
N THR A 129 -33.32 -10.48 47.36
CA THR A 129 -33.69 -11.63 48.20
C THR A 129 -32.66 -11.87 49.30
N ILE A 130 -31.36 -11.80 48.97
CA ILE A 130 -30.24 -11.86 49.94
C ILE A 130 -30.38 -10.75 50.99
N LYS A 131 -30.64 -9.51 50.55
CA LYS A 131 -30.86 -8.37 51.46
C LYS A 131 -32.03 -8.64 52.42
N THR A 132 -33.14 -9.16 51.89
CA THR A 132 -34.35 -9.47 52.66
C THR A 132 -34.08 -10.55 53.72
N TYR A 133 -33.45 -11.66 53.34
CA TYR A 133 -33.11 -12.72 54.30
C TYR A 133 -32.07 -12.28 55.32
N ASN A 134 -31.08 -11.46 54.94
CA ASN A 134 -30.12 -10.90 55.89
C ASN A 134 -30.81 -10.01 56.94
N THR A 135 -31.75 -9.14 56.54
CA THR A 135 -32.54 -8.33 57.48
C THR A 135 -33.41 -9.21 58.38
N LEU A 136 -34.08 -10.22 57.82
CA LEU A 136 -34.89 -11.16 58.59
C LEU A 136 -34.06 -11.96 59.59
N TYR A 137 -32.83 -12.33 59.22
CA TYR A 137 -31.88 -13.05 60.06
C TYR A 137 -31.52 -12.22 61.31
N ALA A 138 -31.20 -10.93 61.14
CA ALA A 138 -30.95 -10.03 62.27
C ALA A 138 -32.19 -9.81 63.15
N ALA A 139 -33.36 -9.59 62.56
CA ALA A 139 -34.60 -9.42 63.33
C ALA A 139 -34.96 -10.68 64.15
N THR A 140 -34.72 -11.85 63.58
CA THR A 140 -34.90 -13.15 64.26
C THR A 140 -33.91 -13.30 65.41
N PHE A 141 -32.64 -12.95 65.18
CA PHE A 141 -31.62 -12.96 66.23
C PHE A 141 -31.94 -12.02 67.38
N ASP A 142 -32.33 -10.77 67.10
CA ASP A 142 -32.74 -9.81 68.14
C ASP A 142 -33.97 -10.31 68.92
N SER A 143 -34.92 -10.96 68.24
CA SER A 143 -36.08 -11.59 68.89
C SER A 143 -35.67 -12.71 69.87
N ILE A 144 -34.70 -13.55 69.50
CA ILE A 144 -34.13 -14.60 70.37
C ILE A 144 -33.40 -13.98 71.58
N VAL A 145 -32.62 -12.92 71.35
CA VAL A 145 -31.88 -12.22 72.42
C VAL A 145 -32.86 -11.58 73.42
N GLN A 146 -33.94 -10.97 72.94
CA GLN A 146 -34.99 -10.39 73.79
C GLN A 146 -35.78 -11.47 74.54
N SER A 147 -36.17 -12.56 73.88
CA SER A 147 -36.93 -13.64 74.52
C SER A 147 -36.13 -14.32 75.61
N LYS A 148 -34.82 -14.53 75.42
CA LYS A 148 -33.95 -15.11 76.46
C LYS A 148 -33.86 -14.25 77.73
N LYS A 149 -34.06 -12.93 77.61
CA LYS A 149 -34.12 -12.01 78.76
C LYS A 149 -35.48 -12.01 79.48
N ALA A 150 -36.55 -12.45 78.82
CA ALA A 150 -37.94 -12.26 79.28
C ALA A 150 -38.74 -13.54 79.53
N VAL A 151 -38.39 -14.70 78.95
CA VAL A 151 -39.27 -15.88 78.85
C VAL A 151 -38.52 -17.21 79.01
N THR A 152 -39.10 -18.13 79.80
CA THR A 152 -38.62 -19.50 80.12
C THR A 152 -39.43 -20.60 79.40
N ASP A 153 -39.99 -20.31 78.22
CA ASP A 153 -40.82 -21.26 77.45
C ASP A 153 -39.99 -21.92 76.33
N ASP A 154 -39.61 -23.17 76.56
CA ASP A 154 -38.80 -23.98 75.63
C ASP A 154 -39.46 -24.15 74.25
N LYS A 155 -40.79 -24.13 74.15
CA LYS A 155 -41.47 -24.27 72.85
C LYS A 155 -41.25 -23.07 71.94
N LYS A 156 -41.31 -21.86 72.50
CA LYS A 156 -41.02 -20.61 71.76
C LYS A 156 -39.56 -20.56 71.33
N ILE A 157 -38.65 -20.93 72.23
CA ILE A 157 -37.21 -20.99 71.94
C ILE A 157 -36.92 -21.92 70.75
N GLN A 158 -37.54 -23.11 70.71
CA GLN A 158 -37.38 -24.05 69.60
C GLN A 158 -37.99 -23.52 68.29
N ALA A 159 -39.13 -22.84 68.35
CA ALA A 159 -39.71 -22.20 67.16
C ALA A 159 -38.76 -21.17 66.54
N TRP A 160 -38.12 -20.34 67.36
CA TRP A 160 -37.14 -19.36 66.87
C TRP A 160 -35.85 -20.01 66.34
N LYS A 161 -35.38 -21.09 66.96
CA LYS A 161 -34.25 -21.89 66.46
C LYS A 161 -34.54 -22.48 65.08
N ASN A 162 -35.75 -23.00 64.88
CA ASN A 162 -36.16 -23.51 63.58
C ASN A 162 -36.26 -22.39 62.54
N LEU A 163 -36.79 -21.22 62.92
CA LEU A 163 -36.88 -20.07 62.03
C LEU A 163 -35.50 -19.54 61.63
N ILE A 164 -34.56 -19.36 62.57
CA ILE A 164 -33.23 -18.86 62.24
C ILE A 164 -32.46 -19.84 61.35
N ASN A 165 -32.62 -21.15 61.55
CA ASN A 165 -32.01 -22.18 60.69
C ASN A 165 -32.63 -22.19 59.28
N ASP A 166 -33.96 -22.00 59.15
CA ASP A 166 -34.62 -21.88 57.84
C ASP A 166 -34.15 -20.61 57.09
N VAL A 167 -34.02 -19.49 57.80
CA VAL A 167 -33.52 -18.23 57.23
C VAL A 167 -32.04 -18.36 56.82
N ASP A 168 -31.20 -18.98 57.65
CA ASP A 168 -29.80 -19.27 57.36
C ASP A 168 -29.66 -20.16 56.11
N TYR A 169 -30.41 -21.26 56.06
CA TYR A 169 -30.46 -22.15 54.90
C TYR A 169 -30.90 -21.40 53.63
N LYS A 170 -32.00 -20.66 53.70
CA LYS A 170 -32.53 -19.87 52.57
C LYS A 170 -31.55 -18.78 52.11
N LEU A 171 -30.85 -18.14 53.04
CA LEU A 171 -29.83 -17.15 52.72
C LEU A 171 -28.65 -17.82 51.99
N SER A 172 -28.14 -18.95 52.51
CA SER A 172 -27.04 -19.69 51.87
C SER A 172 -27.38 -20.13 50.44
N ILE A 173 -28.54 -20.77 50.23
CA ILE A 173 -28.94 -21.23 48.88
C ILE A 173 -29.13 -20.06 47.91
N THR A 174 -29.59 -18.90 48.40
CA THR A 174 -29.77 -17.70 47.56
C THR A 174 -28.42 -17.10 47.18
N ILE A 175 -27.45 -17.08 48.09
CA ILE A 175 -26.07 -16.65 47.80
C ILE A 175 -25.45 -17.59 46.76
N ASP A 176 -25.61 -18.91 46.91
CA ASP A 176 -25.11 -19.90 45.95
C ASP A 176 -25.76 -19.73 44.56
N SER A 177 -27.07 -19.47 44.52
CA SER A 177 -27.78 -19.20 43.28
C SER A 177 -27.30 -17.92 42.59
N ALA A 178 -27.07 -16.85 43.36
CA ALA A 178 -26.58 -15.58 42.83
C ALA A 178 -25.17 -15.71 42.23
N GLU A 179 -24.28 -16.48 42.87
CA GLU A 179 -22.95 -16.78 42.33
C GLU A 179 -23.04 -17.57 41.01
N GLY A 180 -23.90 -18.59 40.96
CA GLY A 180 -24.15 -19.37 39.74
C GLY A 180 -24.64 -18.50 38.56
N ILE A 181 -25.49 -17.51 38.83
CA ILE A 181 -25.96 -16.55 37.82
C ILE A 181 -24.79 -15.70 37.29
N ILE A 182 -23.94 -15.17 38.16
CA ILE A 182 -22.78 -14.36 37.77
C ILE A 182 -21.79 -15.18 36.94
N ASP A 183 -21.51 -16.42 37.36
CA ASP A 183 -20.59 -17.30 36.66
C ASP A 183 -21.11 -17.66 35.27
N GLN A 184 -22.41 -17.98 35.15
CA GLN A 184 -23.03 -18.23 33.87
C GLN A 184 -22.94 -17.01 32.94
N GLN A 185 -23.20 -15.81 33.46
CA GLN A 185 -23.10 -14.58 32.66
C GLN A 185 -21.67 -14.28 32.23
N THR A 186 -20.71 -14.44 33.12
CA THR A 186 -19.29 -14.19 32.85
C THR A 186 -18.82 -15.12 31.73
N ASN A 187 -19.16 -16.41 31.81
CA ASN A 187 -18.82 -17.40 30.79
C ASN A 187 -19.46 -17.10 29.42
N LEU A 188 -20.74 -16.67 29.39
CA LEU A 188 -21.41 -16.29 28.14
C LEU A 188 -20.74 -15.08 27.49
N ARG A 189 -20.37 -14.07 28.27
CA ARG A 189 -19.67 -12.86 27.76
C ARG A 189 -18.27 -13.16 27.28
N ILE A 190 -17.51 -14.00 27.99
CA ILE A 190 -16.17 -14.42 27.55
C ILE A 190 -16.27 -15.13 26.19
N LYS A 191 -17.21 -16.06 26.03
CA LYS A 191 -17.45 -16.74 24.74
C LYS A 191 -17.82 -15.77 23.61
N ASP A 192 -18.65 -14.76 23.88
CA ASP A 192 -18.99 -13.73 22.88
C ASP A 192 -17.75 -12.90 22.49
N VAL A 193 -16.94 -12.48 23.47
CA VAL A 193 -15.68 -11.78 23.20
C VAL A 193 -14.73 -12.63 22.37
N GLU A 194 -14.55 -13.91 22.71
CA GLU A 194 -13.72 -14.84 21.95
C GLU A 194 -14.20 -15.00 20.51
N ALA A 195 -15.51 -15.17 20.30
CA ALA A 195 -16.11 -15.28 18.97
C ALA A 195 -15.89 -14.00 18.15
N ARG A 196 -16.07 -12.82 18.76
CA ARG A 196 -15.82 -11.53 18.10
C ARG A 196 -14.35 -11.35 17.74
N VAL A 197 -13.44 -11.69 18.64
CA VAL A 197 -11.99 -11.65 18.41
C VAL A 197 -11.61 -12.61 17.28
N ALA A 198 -12.16 -13.82 17.24
CA ALA A 198 -11.93 -14.78 16.17
C ALA A 198 -12.41 -14.25 14.81
N ASN A 199 -13.61 -13.67 14.74
CA ASN A 199 -14.14 -13.05 13.53
C ASN A 199 -13.27 -11.87 13.05
N VAL A 200 -12.81 -11.02 13.97
CA VAL A 200 -11.86 -9.93 13.64
C VAL A 200 -10.58 -10.50 13.08
N LYS A 201 -10.01 -11.52 13.73
CA LYS A 201 -8.78 -12.18 13.27
C LYS A 201 -8.95 -12.74 11.85
N GLN A 202 -10.06 -13.42 11.56
CA GLN A 202 -10.35 -13.97 10.23
C GLN A 202 -10.47 -12.87 9.17
N ILE A 203 -11.23 -11.80 9.43
CA ILE A 203 -11.37 -10.68 8.49
C ILE A 203 -10.00 -10.04 8.22
N THR A 204 -9.20 -9.80 9.25
CA THR A 204 -7.85 -9.23 9.10
C THR A 204 -6.94 -10.12 8.28
N ILE A 205 -6.97 -11.45 8.49
CA ILE A 205 -6.20 -12.40 7.68
C ILE A 205 -6.61 -12.33 6.20
N VAL A 206 -7.92 -12.37 5.91
CA VAL A 206 -8.43 -12.29 4.53
C VAL A 206 -8.00 -10.99 3.84
N ILE A 207 -8.07 -9.85 4.55
CA ILE A 207 -7.63 -8.56 4.03
C ILE A 207 -6.13 -8.56 3.70
N ILE A 208 -5.30 -9.01 4.64
CA ILE A 208 -3.83 -9.06 4.46
C ILE A 208 -3.47 -9.99 3.29
N SER A 209 -4.08 -11.18 3.22
CA SER A 209 -3.88 -12.11 2.11
C SER A 209 -4.31 -11.51 0.77
N GLY A 210 -5.45 -10.82 0.73
CA GLY A 210 -5.95 -10.14 -0.48
C GLY A 210 -5.01 -9.04 -0.97
N ILE A 211 -4.54 -8.17 -0.07
CA ILE A 211 -3.57 -7.12 -0.40
C ILE A 211 -2.25 -7.71 -0.90
N THR A 212 -1.79 -8.78 -0.25
CA THR A 212 -0.52 -9.46 -0.60
C THR A 212 -0.62 -10.08 -1.99
N LEU A 213 -1.71 -10.79 -2.28
CA LEU A 213 -1.95 -11.39 -3.59
C LEU A 213 -2.06 -10.31 -4.67
N PHE A 214 -2.78 -9.23 -4.41
CA PHE A 214 -2.89 -8.10 -5.33
C PHE A 214 -1.52 -7.48 -5.62
N ALA A 215 -0.69 -7.25 -4.60
CA ALA A 215 0.65 -6.69 -4.78
C ALA A 215 1.55 -7.60 -5.64
N ILE A 216 1.48 -8.92 -5.46
CA ILE A 216 2.23 -9.89 -6.28
C ILE A 216 1.77 -9.83 -7.74
N LEU A 217 0.45 -9.91 -7.98
CA LEU A 217 -0.11 -9.86 -9.33
C LEU A 217 0.21 -8.54 -10.03
N PHE A 218 0.05 -7.43 -9.31
CA PHE A 218 0.37 -6.09 -9.79
C PHE A 218 1.87 -5.96 -10.10
N GLY A 219 2.75 -6.47 -9.23
CA GLY A 219 4.19 -6.48 -9.45
C GLY A 219 4.60 -7.27 -10.69
N LEU A 220 4.02 -8.46 -10.91
CA LEU A 220 4.28 -9.27 -12.09
C LEU A 220 3.78 -8.62 -13.39
N PHE A 221 2.58 -8.02 -13.34
CA PHE A 221 2.01 -7.28 -14.46
C PHE A 221 2.86 -6.06 -14.82
N PHE A 222 3.17 -5.22 -13.83
CA PHE A 222 3.93 -3.99 -14.00
C PHE A 222 5.38 -4.25 -14.43
N SER A 223 6.00 -5.31 -13.88
CA SER A 223 7.33 -5.76 -14.29
C SER A 223 7.37 -6.13 -15.77
N ARG A 224 6.38 -6.91 -16.26
CA ARG A 224 6.29 -7.24 -17.69
C ARG A 224 6.03 -6.01 -18.55
N TYR A 225 5.18 -5.10 -18.11
CA TYR A 225 4.87 -3.85 -18.82
C TYR A 225 6.14 -3.02 -19.07
N ILE A 226 6.94 -2.74 -18.03
CA ILE A 226 8.19 -1.96 -18.17
C ILE A 226 9.27 -2.74 -18.91
N THR A 227 9.50 -3.98 -18.51
CA THR A 227 10.63 -4.79 -19.05
C THR A 227 10.49 -5.00 -20.55
N ASN A 228 9.27 -5.21 -21.05
CA ASN A 228 9.04 -5.37 -22.47
C ASN A 228 9.37 -4.11 -23.26
N ALA A 229 8.96 -2.93 -22.78
CA ALA A 229 9.28 -1.67 -23.43
C ALA A 229 10.79 -1.40 -23.47
N LEU A 230 11.49 -1.62 -22.34
CA LEU A 230 12.94 -1.48 -22.27
C LEU A 230 13.69 -2.49 -23.14
N ARG A 231 13.22 -3.75 -23.20
CA ARG A 231 13.80 -4.77 -24.07
C ARG A 231 13.70 -4.38 -25.54
N ARG A 232 12.53 -3.88 -25.97
CA ARG A 232 12.34 -3.40 -27.35
C ARG A 232 13.28 -2.23 -27.66
N LEU A 233 13.38 -1.23 -26.78
CA LEU A 233 14.36 -0.14 -26.95
C LEU A 233 15.80 -0.63 -27.06
N LYS A 234 16.20 -1.60 -26.22
CA LYS A 234 17.53 -2.22 -26.28
C LYS A 234 17.77 -2.89 -27.64
N GLU A 235 16.79 -3.66 -28.13
CA GLU A 235 16.86 -4.34 -29.42
C GLU A 235 16.97 -3.32 -30.57
N SER A 236 16.14 -2.28 -30.56
CA SER A 236 16.18 -1.17 -31.53
C SER A 236 17.54 -0.47 -31.54
N ALA A 237 18.08 -0.15 -30.36
CA ALA A 237 19.42 0.44 -30.23
C ALA A 237 20.51 -0.48 -30.77
N GLY A 238 20.38 -1.79 -30.57
CA GLY A 238 21.29 -2.78 -31.14
C GLY A 238 21.26 -2.83 -32.67
N SER A 239 20.10 -2.66 -33.31
CA SER A 239 19.97 -2.58 -34.77
C SER A 239 20.56 -1.28 -35.32
N ILE A 240 20.23 -0.14 -34.70
CA ILE A 240 20.77 1.17 -35.09
C ILE A 240 22.29 1.20 -34.97
N ALA A 241 22.86 0.61 -33.92
CA ALA A 241 24.31 0.51 -33.74
C ALA A 241 25.02 -0.30 -34.85
N LYS A 242 24.30 -1.17 -35.56
CA LYS A 242 24.81 -1.91 -36.72
C LYS A 242 24.60 -1.17 -38.05
N GLY A 243 24.05 0.04 -38.02
CA GLY A 243 23.74 0.86 -39.19
C GLY A 243 22.37 0.58 -39.81
N ASP A 244 21.53 -0.24 -39.16
CA ASP A 244 20.14 -0.43 -39.59
C ASP A 244 19.22 0.57 -38.88
N PHE A 245 18.85 1.63 -39.60
CA PHE A 245 17.97 2.68 -39.12
C PHE A 245 16.48 2.43 -39.42
N ASN A 246 16.11 1.32 -40.06
CA ASN A 246 14.72 1.00 -40.40
C ASN A 246 14.02 0.26 -39.26
N VAL A 247 14.02 0.86 -38.07
CA VAL A 247 13.41 0.27 -36.88
C VAL A 247 12.02 0.85 -36.65
N ASP A 248 11.05 0.00 -36.32
CA ASP A 248 9.67 0.41 -36.02
C ASP A 248 9.59 1.20 -34.70
N PRO A 249 9.17 2.48 -34.73
CA PRO A 249 9.07 3.32 -33.53
C PRO A 249 7.78 3.10 -32.73
N THR A 250 6.92 2.16 -33.12
CA THR A 250 5.58 2.00 -32.53
C THR A 250 5.51 0.94 -31.42
N GLY A 251 4.39 0.92 -30.69
CA GLY A 251 4.10 -0.06 -29.64
C GLY A 251 4.76 0.23 -28.28
N TYR A 252 5.21 1.45 -28.05
CA TYR A 252 5.62 1.94 -26.73
C TYR A 252 4.41 2.56 -26.02
N PRO A 253 4.38 2.53 -24.68
CA PRO A 253 3.24 3.05 -23.94
C PRO A 253 3.16 4.58 -24.01
N ASN A 254 1.95 5.14 -23.88
CA ASN A 254 1.73 6.59 -23.83
C ASN A 254 2.00 7.15 -22.42
N ASP A 255 3.21 6.91 -21.92
CA ASP A 255 3.71 7.39 -20.63
C ASP A 255 5.16 7.88 -20.77
N GLU A 256 5.87 8.10 -19.67
CA GLU A 256 7.25 8.58 -19.69
C GLU A 256 8.22 7.64 -20.43
N ILE A 257 7.88 6.35 -20.57
CA ILE A 257 8.69 5.41 -21.36
C ILE A 257 8.50 5.67 -22.86
N GLY A 258 7.27 5.98 -23.29
CA GLY A 258 6.99 6.40 -24.67
C GLY A 258 7.62 7.73 -25.03
N ASP A 259 7.66 8.67 -24.08
CA ASP A 259 8.34 9.95 -24.25
C ASP A 259 9.84 9.75 -24.53
N VAL A 260 10.48 8.87 -23.75
CA VAL A 260 11.89 8.50 -23.96
C VAL A 260 12.08 7.76 -25.28
N ALA A 261 11.16 6.85 -25.64
CA ALA A 261 11.22 6.15 -26.91
C ALA A 261 11.13 7.12 -28.10
N THR A 262 10.23 8.10 -28.03
CA THR A 262 10.05 9.13 -29.07
C THR A 262 11.36 9.92 -29.26
N ALA A 263 11.93 10.45 -28.18
CA ALA A 263 13.19 11.17 -28.23
C ALA A 263 14.35 10.31 -28.75
N PHE A 264 14.37 9.01 -28.40
CA PHE A 264 15.36 8.06 -28.89
C PHE A 264 15.27 7.87 -30.41
N PHE A 265 14.05 7.73 -30.97
CA PHE A 265 13.88 7.57 -32.42
C PHE A 265 14.16 8.85 -33.19
N GLU A 266 13.81 10.03 -32.67
CA GLU A 266 14.21 11.32 -33.25
C GLU A 266 15.75 11.40 -33.36
N MET A 267 16.47 11.10 -32.29
CA MET A 267 17.94 11.07 -32.29
C MET A 267 18.50 10.06 -33.32
N SER A 268 17.84 8.91 -33.52
CA SER A 268 18.27 7.92 -34.50
C SER A 268 18.15 8.41 -35.94
N ILE A 269 17.12 9.21 -36.24
CA ILE A 269 16.89 9.81 -37.55
C ILE A 269 17.97 10.87 -37.83
N ASP A 270 18.28 11.71 -36.85
CA ASP A 270 19.34 12.71 -36.98
C ASP A 270 20.71 12.08 -37.20
N LEU A 271 20.99 10.96 -36.51
CA LEU A 271 22.22 10.20 -36.70
C LEU A 271 22.32 9.63 -38.13
N LYS A 272 21.23 9.08 -38.67
CA LYS A 272 21.17 8.59 -40.05
C LYS A 272 21.49 9.72 -41.05
N ASN A 273 20.83 10.85 -40.92
CA ASN A 273 21.02 12.00 -41.80
C ASN A 273 22.47 12.50 -41.77
N THR A 274 23.04 12.63 -40.56
CA THR A 274 24.45 13.03 -40.37
C THR A 274 25.42 12.05 -41.02
N GLN A 275 25.15 10.75 -40.93
CA GLN A 275 25.98 9.72 -41.54
C GLN A 275 25.91 9.77 -43.09
N GLU A 276 24.73 9.98 -43.66
CA GLU A 276 24.54 10.13 -45.11
C GLU A 276 25.28 11.37 -45.66
N GLU A 277 25.18 12.50 -44.95
CA GLU A 277 25.91 13.73 -45.28
C GLU A 277 27.44 13.52 -45.22
N LEU A 278 27.93 12.83 -44.18
CA LEU A 278 29.34 12.51 -44.05
C LEU A 278 29.84 11.62 -45.19
N ILE A 279 29.06 10.61 -45.59
CA ILE A 279 29.39 9.74 -46.72
C ILE A 279 29.44 10.56 -48.02
N LYS A 280 28.46 11.44 -48.24
CA LYS A 280 28.42 12.34 -49.41
C LYS A 280 29.63 13.26 -49.43
N SER A 281 29.98 13.88 -48.31
CA SER A 281 31.14 14.76 -48.17
C SER A 281 32.46 14.02 -48.45
N LYS A 282 32.65 12.82 -47.88
CA LYS A 282 33.83 11.98 -48.15
C LYS A 282 33.95 11.60 -49.63
N ARG A 283 32.84 11.28 -50.29
CA ARG A 283 32.83 10.97 -51.73
C ARG A 283 33.26 12.19 -52.55
N LEU A 284 32.72 13.37 -52.26
CA LEU A 284 33.09 14.60 -52.96
C LEU A 284 34.56 14.97 -52.74
N ALA A 285 35.06 14.82 -51.52
CA ALA A 285 36.47 15.06 -51.21
C ALA A 285 37.40 14.11 -52.00
N ALA A 286 37.08 12.81 -52.05
CA ALA A 286 37.84 11.83 -52.82
C ALA A 286 37.81 12.13 -54.33
N ILE A 287 36.65 12.52 -54.88
CA ILE A 287 36.54 12.96 -56.28
C ILE A 287 37.41 14.19 -56.52
N GLY A 288 37.40 15.17 -55.62
CA GLY A 288 38.22 16.38 -55.72
C GLY A 288 39.73 16.08 -55.74
N GLU A 289 40.18 15.14 -54.91
CA GLU A 289 41.58 14.69 -54.89
C GLU A 289 41.99 14.02 -56.21
N VAL A 290 41.16 13.09 -56.72
CA VAL A 290 41.39 12.44 -58.01
C VAL A 290 41.43 13.46 -59.15
N VAL A 291 40.47 14.38 -59.18
CA VAL A 291 40.40 15.45 -60.19
C VAL A 291 41.63 16.35 -60.15
N ALA A 292 42.10 16.72 -58.95
CA ALA A 292 43.31 17.53 -58.81
C ALA A 292 44.55 16.80 -59.33
N SER A 293 44.71 15.51 -59.01
CA SER A 293 45.81 14.66 -59.50
C SER A 293 45.77 14.50 -61.02
N VAL A 294 44.62 14.14 -61.60
CA VAL A 294 44.44 14.00 -63.05
C VAL A 294 44.72 15.29 -63.79
N ASN A 295 44.28 16.44 -63.26
CA ASN A 295 44.56 17.75 -63.86
C ASN A 295 46.05 18.07 -63.88
N HIS A 296 46.80 17.74 -62.82
CA HIS A 296 48.26 17.92 -62.81
C HIS A 296 48.93 17.03 -63.86
N GLU A 297 48.52 15.78 -63.98
CA GLU A 297 49.08 14.83 -64.95
C GLU A 297 48.70 15.15 -66.40
N ILE A 298 47.54 15.76 -66.67
CA ILE A 298 47.16 16.22 -68.03
C ILE A 298 47.88 17.52 -68.40
N ASN A 299 47.99 18.47 -67.48
CA ASN A 299 48.64 19.76 -67.78
C ASN A 299 50.13 19.60 -68.11
N ASN A 300 50.80 18.60 -67.55
CA ASN A 300 52.21 18.31 -67.82
C ASN A 300 52.53 18.02 -69.30
N PRO A 301 51.97 16.96 -69.95
CA PRO A 301 52.19 16.68 -71.36
C PRO A 301 51.62 17.79 -72.24
N LEU A 302 50.52 18.42 -71.84
CA LEU A 302 49.92 19.52 -72.58
C LEU A 302 50.84 20.73 -72.69
N MET A 303 51.56 21.07 -71.62
CA MET A 303 52.56 22.13 -71.62
C MET A 303 53.74 21.81 -72.55
N ILE A 304 54.15 20.55 -72.62
CA ILE A 304 55.18 20.07 -73.56
C ILE A 304 54.69 20.17 -75.01
N ILE A 305 53.46 19.72 -75.30
CA ILE A 305 52.87 19.78 -76.65
C ILE A 305 52.73 21.24 -77.09
N SER A 306 52.14 22.09 -76.25
CA SER A 306 51.96 23.52 -76.51
C SER A 306 53.30 24.22 -76.73
N GLY A 307 54.31 23.95 -75.89
CA GLY A 307 55.63 24.57 -76.00
C GLY A 307 56.36 24.17 -77.29
N ASN A 308 56.30 22.89 -77.68
CA ASN A 308 56.87 22.45 -78.96
C ASN A 308 56.12 23.04 -80.15
N ALA A 309 54.78 23.11 -80.10
CA ALA A 309 53.98 23.69 -81.17
C ALA A 309 54.27 25.19 -81.34
N GLN A 310 54.36 25.95 -80.24
CA GLN A 310 54.76 27.37 -80.26
C GLN A 310 56.19 27.57 -80.77
N PHE A 311 57.13 26.71 -80.38
CA PHE A 311 58.50 26.78 -80.89
C PHE A 311 58.56 26.54 -82.41
N LEU A 312 57.82 25.55 -82.91
CA LEU A 312 57.69 25.33 -84.34
C LEU A 312 57.02 26.53 -85.03
N GLU A 313 55.98 27.12 -84.42
CA GLU A 313 55.30 28.30 -84.95
C GLU A 313 56.26 29.47 -85.21
N MET A 314 57.22 29.69 -84.31
CA MET A 314 58.27 30.72 -84.46
C MET A 314 59.23 30.45 -85.63
N LEU A 315 59.42 29.21 -86.04
CA LEU A 315 60.33 28.82 -87.14
C LEU A 315 59.64 28.82 -88.52
N MET A 316 58.32 29.04 -88.59
CA MET A 316 57.49 28.80 -89.77
C MET A 316 57.46 29.90 -90.85
N GLU A 317 58.30 30.93 -90.76
CA GLU A 317 58.45 31.93 -91.83
C GLU A 317 58.84 31.30 -93.19
N LYS A 318 59.32 30.04 -93.20
CA LYS A 318 59.76 29.30 -94.41
C LYS A 318 58.93 28.05 -94.76
N TYR A 319 57.83 27.77 -94.07
CA TYR A 319 57.04 26.53 -94.26
C TYR A 319 55.72 26.75 -95.03
N PRO A 320 55.13 25.69 -95.65
CA PRO A 320 53.85 25.77 -96.36
C PRO A 320 52.68 26.19 -95.45
N ALA A 321 51.70 26.93 -96.01
CA ALA A 321 50.54 27.44 -95.28
C ALA A 321 49.72 26.34 -94.56
N GLU A 322 49.61 25.15 -95.17
CA GLU A 322 48.88 24.01 -94.58
C GLU A 322 49.52 23.53 -93.26
N LEU A 323 50.85 23.55 -93.14
CA LEU A 323 51.54 23.14 -91.92
C LEU A 323 51.31 24.16 -90.79
N ARG A 324 51.25 25.45 -91.15
CA ARG A 324 50.96 26.56 -90.23
C ARG A 324 49.57 26.44 -89.61
N GLU A 325 48.57 26.12 -90.41
CA GLU A 325 47.20 25.89 -89.95
C GLU A 325 47.12 24.71 -88.96
N ARG A 326 47.83 23.61 -89.24
CA ARG A 326 47.87 22.45 -88.34
C ARG A 326 48.54 22.75 -86.99
N ILE A 327 49.64 23.51 -86.98
CA ILE A 327 50.29 23.93 -85.73
C ILE A 327 49.37 24.85 -84.92
N HIS A 328 48.71 25.79 -85.58
CA HIS A 328 47.74 26.67 -84.94
C HIS A 328 46.61 25.87 -84.29
N THR A 329 46.07 24.87 -85.01
CA THR A 329 45.05 23.95 -84.48
C THR A 329 45.54 23.20 -83.23
N ILE A 330 46.79 22.73 -83.21
CA ILE A 330 47.38 22.06 -82.03
C ILE A 330 47.42 23.00 -80.84
N ILE A 331 47.88 24.25 -81.06
CA ILE A 331 47.94 25.27 -80.00
C ILE A 331 46.52 25.54 -79.46
N GLU A 332 45.55 25.82 -80.34
CA GLU A 332 44.16 26.06 -79.96
C GLU A 332 43.54 24.91 -79.17
N GLU A 333 43.76 23.66 -79.58
CA GLU A 333 43.24 22.48 -78.87
C GLU A 333 43.96 22.25 -77.53
N THR A 334 45.27 22.52 -77.42
CA THR A 334 45.95 22.47 -76.11
C THR A 334 45.41 23.54 -75.16
N GLU A 335 45.16 24.76 -75.62
CA GLU A 335 44.53 25.78 -74.79
C GLU A 335 43.09 25.40 -74.40
N ARG A 336 42.34 24.80 -75.34
CA ARG A 336 40.98 24.33 -75.08
C ARG A 336 40.96 23.25 -74.00
N ILE A 337 41.83 22.25 -74.08
CA ILE A 337 41.95 21.21 -73.05
C ILE A 337 42.37 21.82 -71.71
N SER A 338 43.31 22.77 -71.70
CA SER A 338 43.72 23.48 -70.46
C SER A 338 42.56 24.26 -69.81
N ARG A 339 41.69 24.87 -70.61
CA ARG A 339 40.47 25.51 -70.10
C ARG A 339 39.50 24.50 -69.49
N VAL A 340 39.34 23.33 -70.11
CA VAL A 340 38.45 22.25 -69.61
C VAL A 340 38.98 21.67 -68.29
N THR A 341 40.28 21.35 -68.20
CA THR A 341 40.89 20.81 -66.97
C THR A 341 40.80 21.79 -65.81
N ARG A 342 40.96 23.09 -66.08
CA ARG A 342 40.76 24.15 -65.08
C ARG A 342 39.32 24.19 -64.55
N LYS A 343 38.32 24.15 -65.43
CA LYS A 343 36.90 24.08 -65.04
C LYS A 343 36.61 22.82 -64.21
N LEU A 344 37.23 21.70 -64.55
CA LEU A 344 37.11 20.44 -63.80
C LEU A 344 37.59 20.59 -62.35
N ARG A 345 38.69 21.32 -62.11
CA ARG A 345 39.26 21.57 -60.77
C ARG A 345 38.37 22.44 -59.88
N GLU A 346 37.62 23.34 -60.48
CA GLU A 346 36.80 24.33 -59.76
C GLU A 346 35.44 23.76 -59.32
N ILE A 347 35.16 22.49 -59.60
CA ILE A 347 33.92 21.83 -59.17
C ILE A 347 33.83 21.74 -57.66
N LYS A 348 32.81 22.39 -57.09
CA LYS A 348 32.48 22.30 -55.65
C LYS A 348 31.19 21.51 -55.40
N ASN A 349 30.22 21.63 -56.32
CA ASN A 349 28.95 20.93 -56.26
C ASN A 349 28.64 20.35 -57.65
N PRO A 350 28.88 19.05 -57.89
CA PRO A 350 28.60 18.46 -59.20
C PRO A 350 27.10 18.50 -59.49
N VAL A 351 26.73 19.25 -60.52
CA VAL A 351 25.38 19.30 -61.09
C VAL A 351 25.33 18.28 -62.22
N VAL A 352 24.45 17.29 -62.06
CA VAL A 352 24.27 16.22 -63.03
C VAL A 352 23.04 16.54 -63.88
N GLU A 353 23.18 16.47 -65.21
CA GLU A 353 22.10 16.71 -66.15
C GLU A 353 21.96 15.55 -67.14
N ASP A 354 20.74 15.34 -67.63
CA ASP A 354 20.47 14.36 -68.66
C ASP A 354 21.09 14.83 -69.98
N TYR A 355 22.10 14.09 -70.44
CA TYR A 355 22.90 14.41 -71.61
C TYR A 355 22.25 13.90 -72.90
N THR A 356 21.42 12.86 -72.81
CA THR A 356 20.70 12.27 -73.94
C THR A 356 19.25 11.95 -73.56
N SER A 357 18.37 11.91 -74.57
CA SER A 357 16.96 11.50 -74.39
C SER A 357 16.78 10.05 -73.91
N SER A 358 17.87 9.27 -73.86
CA SER A 358 17.93 7.91 -73.35
C SER A 358 18.27 7.81 -71.85
N GLY A 359 18.39 8.95 -71.15
CA GLY A 359 18.55 8.99 -69.68
C GLY A 359 19.99 8.84 -69.19
N GLU A 360 20.99 9.06 -70.04
CA GLU A 360 22.39 9.10 -69.59
C GLU A 360 22.69 10.42 -68.91
N GLN A 361 23.20 10.33 -67.69
CA GLN A 361 23.49 11.46 -66.83
C GLN A 361 24.98 11.84 -66.89
N MET A 362 25.28 13.11 -67.12
CA MET A 362 26.65 13.64 -67.16
C MET A 362 26.81 14.86 -66.25
N ILE A 363 28.00 15.02 -65.66
CA ILE A 363 28.33 16.20 -64.85
C ILE A 363 28.47 17.42 -65.78
N ASN A 364 27.62 18.42 -65.58
CA ASN A 364 27.71 19.68 -66.29
C ASN A 364 28.79 20.55 -65.63
N LEU A 365 29.96 20.63 -66.26
CA LEU A 365 31.12 21.36 -65.74
C LEU A 365 30.88 22.86 -65.54
N ASP A 366 30.06 23.48 -66.38
CA ASP A 366 29.78 24.92 -66.31
C ASP A 366 28.84 25.27 -65.15
N LYS A 367 27.91 24.37 -64.82
CA LYS A 367 27.01 24.55 -63.66
C LYS A 367 27.63 24.07 -62.34
N SER A 368 28.66 23.23 -62.42
CA SER A 368 29.31 22.62 -61.25
C SER A 368 30.43 23.48 -60.63
N SER A 369 30.88 24.52 -61.36
CA SER A 369 32.02 25.38 -61.03
C SER A 369 31.63 26.73 -60.39
N VAL A 370 30.33 26.96 -60.11
CA VAL A 370 29.80 28.19 -59.49
C VAL A 370 29.76 28.10 -57.97
#